data_AF-A0A7K7T6D2-F1
#
_entry.id   AF-A0A7K7T6D2-F1
#
_cell.length_a   1.000
_cell.length_b   1.000
_cell.length_c   1.000
_cell.angle_alpha   90.00
_cell.angle_beta   90.00
_cell.angle_gamma   90.00
#
_symmetry.space_group_name_H-M   'P 1'
#
loop_
_entity.id
_entity.type
_entity.pdbx_description
1 polymer ?
#
loop_
_entity_poly.entity_id
_entity_poly.type
_entity_poly.pdbx_seq_one_letter_code
_entity_poly.pdbx_strand_id
1 'polypeptide(L)'
;MLQVGLSLPGSPGGAAGGFPRAEPAQGEDTGTGRGERAVFGSSPVTIVVTSEADTWDIDTSSCLGCGQFVDWDRMPDPQQPAQIPRDILSKPPKELKKLAREGCWATSHVVRARLYPQLIQQVSCRLVTPDALVYRDVASRLFGKPGGSSHPLPEFLEGCLMPTYCLNPEGVTALKKILICVGNLFPDITYSPVLPSLVALLLHYSEDEAQCFESISRLIASNAPHTSYIDQSFLAHQASCMTFGDLANKHCPAAHKLIASASENIFEVYSEWLSWLFHDLPFDYAIRVLDVFLLEGQKVLYRIALALLKQFRLSVTSELEGIDIKADLQAFVQNIAEHVTVNKLLERAFGIRLFSRKEIWLLQMANRKALMERGITVVRSR
;
A
#
# COMPACT_ATOMS: atom_id res chain seq x y z
N MET A 1 -30.64 15.82 10.05
CA MET A 1 -31.10 14.80 11.02
C MET A 1 -31.39 13.52 10.26
N LEU A 2 -30.50 12.55 10.35
CA LEU A 2 -30.71 11.16 9.93
C LEU A 2 -29.75 10.36 10.81
N GLN A 3 -30.30 9.74 11.85
CA GLN A 3 -29.59 8.94 12.83
C GLN A 3 -30.18 7.54 12.68
N VAL A 4 -29.39 6.59 12.18
CA VAL A 4 -29.76 5.18 12.15
C VAL A 4 -28.61 4.43 12.82
N GLY A 5 -28.88 3.89 14.00
CA GLY A 5 -27.94 3.11 14.79
C GLY A 5 -27.78 1.71 14.23
N LEU A 6 -26.54 1.26 14.15
CA LEU A 6 -26.20 -0.16 14.00
C LEU A 6 -25.97 -0.70 15.42
N SER A 7 -26.74 -1.73 15.77
CA SER A 7 -26.66 -2.46 17.04
C SER A 7 -25.99 -3.80 16.78
N LEU A 8 -24.96 -4.16 17.55
CA LEU A 8 -24.40 -5.51 17.59
C LEU A 8 -24.66 -6.12 18.99
N PRO A 9 -25.09 -7.40 19.09
CA PRO A 9 -25.26 -8.08 20.36
C PRO A 9 -23.91 -8.57 20.93
N GLY A 10 -23.75 -8.47 22.24
CA GLY A 10 -22.55 -8.88 22.96
C GLY A 10 -22.42 -10.40 23.12
N SER A 11 -21.17 -10.88 23.11
CA SER A 11 -20.81 -12.27 23.41
C SER A 11 -20.72 -12.53 24.93
N PRO A 12 -21.14 -13.70 25.43
CA PRO A 12 -20.70 -14.23 26.71
C PRO A 12 -19.44 -15.11 26.53
N GLY A 13 -18.56 -15.08 27.52
CA GLY A 13 -17.21 -15.64 27.43
C GLY A 13 -17.03 -17.09 27.88
N GLY A 14 -15.80 -17.56 27.63
CA GLY A 14 -15.00 -18.40 28.54
C GLY A 14 -15.26 -19.90 28.57
N ALA A 15 -14.29 -20.70 28.11
CA ALA A 15 -13.65 -21.75 28.91
C ALA A 15 -12.45 -22.37 28.17
N ALA A 16 -11.38 -22.59 28.93
CA ALA A 16 -10.12 -23.21 28.54
C ALA A 16 -10.20 -24.75 28.57
N GLY A 17 -9.33 -25.40 27.79
CA GLY A 17 -9.03 -26.84 27.89
C GLY A 17 -7.80 -27.19 27.07
N GLY A 18 -6.74 -27.68 27.73
CA GLY A 18 -5.41 -27.91 27.16
C GLY A 18 -5.19 -29.25 26.43
N PHE A 19 -4.08 -29.25 25.67
CA PHE A 19 -3.12 -30.31 25.27
C PHE A 19 -3.35 -31.78 25.71
N PRO A 20 -2.82 -32.82 25.00
CA PRO A 20 -1.50 -32.83 24.37
C PRO A 20 -1.28 -33.61 23.05
N ARG A 21 -0.05 -33.42 22.57
CA ARG A 21 0.70 -34.00 21.45
C ARG A 21 1.17 -35.43 21.76
N ALA A 22 1.21 -36.32 20.77
CA ALA A 22 2.01 -37.56 20.78
C ALA A 22 2.44 -37.96 19.35
N GLU A 23 3.53 -38.72 19.31
CA GLU A 23 4.57 -38.90 18.28
C GLU A 23 4.37 -40.10 17.32
N PRO A 24 5.30 -40.38 16.36
CA PRO A 24 5.07 -41.13 15.12
C PRO A 24 5.48 -42.62 15.16
N ALA A 25 5.07 -43.37 14.13
CA ALA A 25 5.56 -44.73 13.80
C ALA A 25 5.56 -44.89 12.25
N GLN A 26 6.72 -45.07 11.60
CA GLN A 26 7.43 -46.33 11.24
C GLN A 26 7.05 -46.94 9.88
N GLY A 27 8.08 -47.40 9.15
CA GLY A 27 8.06 -48.14 7.87
C GLY A 27 8.97 -47.46 6.84
N GLU A 28 9.95 -48.07 6.16
CA GLU A 28 10.19 -49.47 5.79
C GLU A 28 11.70 -49.68 5.44
N ASP A 29 12.00 -50.92 5.05
CA ASP A 29 13.24 -51.71 5.14
C ASP A 29 13.96 -51.88 3.77
N THR A 30 15.16 -52.52 3.82
CA THR A 30 15.97 -53.15 2.74
C THR A 30 16.85 -52.22 1.85
N GLY A 31 18.08 -52.53 1.42
CA GLY A 31 18.99 -53.66 1.60
C GLY A 31 20.08 -53.68 0.50
N THR A 32 21.37 -53.74 0.90
CA THR A 32 22.55 -54.38 0.24
C THR A 32 23.17 -53.91 -1.11
N GLY A 33 24.52 -53.81 -1.12
CA GLY A 33 25.37 -54.21 -2.26
C GLY A 33 26.56 -53.29 -2.62
N ARG A 34 27.81 -53.80 -2.56
CA ARG A 34 29.10 -53.07 -2.71
C ARG A 34 29.98 -53.73 -3.80
N GLY A 35 30.75 -52.92 -4.54
CA GLY A 35 31.95 -53.29 -5.34
C GLY A 35 31.73 -53.26 -6.87
N GLU A 36 32.66 -52.93 -7.77
CA GLU A 36 34.08 -52.55 -7.73
C GLU A 36 34.48 -51.95 -9.11
N ARG A 37 35.72 -51.44 -9.21
CA ARG A 37 36.35 -50.62 -10.28
C ARG A 37 36.41 -51.23 -11.69
N ALA A 38 36.50 -50.33 -12.69
CA ALA A 38 37.36 -50.53 -13.88
C ALA A 38 37.98 -49.20 -14.35
N VAL A 39 39.27 -49.25 -14.71
CA VAL A 39 40.14 -48.17 -15.17
C VAL A 39 40.43 -48.39 -16.65
N PHE A 40 40.24 -47.36 -17.49
CA PHE A 40 40.87 -47.15 -18.80
C PHE A 40 40.93 -45.61 -18.97
N GLY A 41 42.05 -44.94 -19.18
CA GLY A 41 42.98 -45.07 -20.30
C GLY A 41 43.01 -43.69 -20.99
N SER A 42 44.09 -42.93 -20.78
CA SER A 42 44.23 -41.51 -21.11
C SER A 42 44.38 -41.20 -22.61
N SER A 43 43.81 -40.07 -23.03
CA SER A 43 44.33 -39.24 -24.13
C SER A 43 44.12 -37.76 -23.76
N PRO A 44 45.08 -36.86 -24.02
CA PRO A 44 45.01 -35.49 -23.53
C PRO A 44 44.04 -34.67 -24.41
N VAL A 45 42.97 -34.18 -23.82
CA VAL A 45 42.14 -33.14 -24.45
C VAL A 45 42.77 -31.80 -24.11
N THR A 46 43.28 -31.11 -25.13
CA THR A 46 43.73 -29.72 -25.03
C THR A 46 42.53 -28.84 -24.69
N ILE A 47 42.44 -28.39 -23.45
CA ILE A 47 41.49 -27.34 -23.06
C ILE A 47 42.06 -26.03 -23.60
N VAL A 48 41.47 -25.55 -24.69
CA VAL A 48 41.62 -24.15 -25.10
C VAL A 48 40.82 -23.33 -24.11
N VAL A 49 41.51 -22.59 -23.23
CA VAL A 49 40.88 -21.52 -22.45
C VAL A 49 40.59 -20.39 -23.42
N THR A 50 39.39 -20.39 -24.01
CA THR A 50 38.84 -19.16 -24.57
C THR A 50 38.43 -18.30 -23.38
N SER A 51 39.17 -17.21 -23.17
CA SER A 51 38.71 -16.08 -22.37
C SER A 51 37.54 -15.44 -23.13
N GLU A 52 36.37 -16.05 -23.08
CA GLU A 52 35.13 -15.37 -23.39
C GLU A 52 34.89 -14.41 -22.22
N ALA A 53 35.30 -13.17 -22.44
CA ALA A 53 34.76 -12.04 -21.72
C ALA A 53 33.27 -12.02 -22.05
N ASP A 54 32.52 -12.71 -21.21
CA ASP A 54 31.08 -12.57 -21.02
C ASP A 54 30.82 -11.09 -20.75
N THR A 55 30.72 -10.35 -21.84
CA THR A 55 30.30 -8.96 -21.85
C THR A 55 28.79 -9.06 -21.77
N TRP A 56 28.30 -9.24 -20.54
CA TRP A 56 26.90 -9.04 -20.22
C TRP A 56 26.69 -7.56 -20.43
N ASP A 57 26.26 -7.17 -21.62
CA ASP A 57 25.65 -5.87 -21.87
C ASP A 57 24.37 -5.82 -21.04
N ILE A 58 24.53 -5.54 -19.75
CA ILE A 58 23.47 -4.97 -18.94
C ILE A 58 23.27 -3.61 -19.60
N ASP A 59 22.19 -3.48 -20.35
CA ASP A 59 21.71 -2.18 -20.84
C ASP A 59 21.25 -1.39 -19.61
N THR A 60 22.25 -0.87 -18.87
CA THR A 60 22.11 0.15 -17.87
C THR A 60 21.81 1.43 -18.61
N SER A 61 20.57 1.59 -19.09
CA SER A 61 19.91 2.87 -18.92
C SER A 61 19.62 3.03 -17.44
N SER A 62 20.68 3.14 -16.64
CA SER A 62 20.64 3.41 -15.22
C SER A 62 19.80 4.66 -15.05
N CYS A 63 18.62 4.49 -14.45
CA CYS A 63 17.85 5.59 -13.91
C CYS A 63 18.78 6.23 -12.86
N LEU A 64 19.58 7.23 -13.24
CA LEU A 64 20.59 7.86 -12.38
C LEU A 64 20.00 8.05 -10.97
N GLY A 65 20.44 7.21 -10.01
CA GLY A 65 20.09 7.26 -8.60
C GLY A 65 18.83 6.53 -8.11
N CYS A 66 17.87 6.07 -8.94
CA CYS A 66 16.63 5.44 -8.44
C CYS A 66 16.50 3.96 -8.85
N GLY A 67 15.94 3.13 -7.96
CA GLY A 67 15.68 1.70 -8.22
C GLY A 67 16.53 0.69 -7.45
N GLN A 68 17.48 1.13 -6.61
CA GLN A 68 18.28 0.22 -5.77
C GLN A 68 17.45 -0.66 -4.82
N PHE A 69 16.25 -0.20 -4.46
CA PHE A 69 15.33 -0.92 -3.57
C PHE A 69 14.38 -1.88 -4.30
N VAL A 70 14.45 -1.94 -5.63
CA VAL A 70 13.46 -2.60 -6.48
C VAL A 70 14.00 -3.93 -6.99
N ASP A 71 13.14 -4.94 -6.94
CA ASP A 71 13.27 -6.20 -7.65
C ASP A 71 12.67 -6.03 -9.05
N TRP A 72 13.53 -5.82 -10.03
CA TRP A 72 13.13 -5.50 -11.40
C TRP A 72 12.46 -6.68 -12.12
N ASP A 73 12.71 -7.91 -11.70
CA ASP A 73 12.05 -9.11 -12.26
C ASP A 73 10.56 -9.16 -11.89
N ARG A 74 10.18 -8.46 -10.81
CA ARG A 74 8.80 -8.37 -10.33
C ARG A 74 8.10 -7.09 -10.80
N MET A 75 8.82 -6.16 -11.44
CA MET A 75 8.26 -4.91 -11.93
C MET A 75 7.57 -5.13 -13.29
N PRO A 76 6.34 -4.64 -13.48
CA PRO A 76 5.70 -4.67 -14.80
C PRO A 76 6.52 -3.88 -15.83
N ASP A 77 6.70 -4.45 -17.02
CA ASP A 77 7.47 -3.82 -18.09
C ASP A 77 6.90 -2.44 -18.48
N PRO A 78 7.76 -1.42 -18.70
CA PRO A 78 7.32 -0.12 -19.20
C PRO A 78 6.75 -0.29 -20.62
N GLN A 79 5.44 -0.12 -20.76
CA GLN A 79 4.72 -0.40 -22.02
C GLN A 79 5.09 0.51 -23.21
N GLN A 80 5.96 1.51 -23.05
CA GLN A 80 6.52 2.33 -24.13
C GLN A 80 7.46 3.41 -23.56
N PRO A 81 8.44 3.92 -24.33
CA PRO A 81 9.13 5.16 -23.99
C PRO A 81 8.11 6.31 -24.00
N ALA A 82 7.68 6.75 -22.81
CA ALA A 82 6.83 7.92 -22.69
C ALA A 82 7.56 9.13 -23.27
N GLN A 83 6.96 9.83 -24.23
CA GLN A 83 7.43 11.16 -24.59
C GLN A 83 7.24 12.06 -23.37
N ILE A 84 8.34 12.44 -22.75
CA ILE A 84 8.34 13.21 -21.51
C ILE A 84 8.17 14.70 -21.87
N PRO A 85 7.05 15.37 -21.52
CA PRO A 85 7.05 16.83 -21.59
C PRO A 85 8.15 17.36 -20.66
N ARG A 86 9.09 18.14 -21.20
CA ARG A 86 10.20 18.71 -20.41
C ARG A 86 9.70 19.67 -19.32
N ASP A 87 8.44 20.10 -19.42
CA ASP A 87 7.84 21.18 -18.65
C ASP A 87 6.66 20.72 -17.76
N ILE A 88 6.44 19.40 -17.53
CA ILE A 88 5.28 18.88 -16.75
C ILE A 88 5.07 19.66 -15.45
N LEU A 89 6.12 19.89 -14.67
CA LEU A 89 6.01 20.52 -13.34
C LEU A 89 5.80 22.03 -13.38
N SER A 90 6.09 22.65 -14.53
CA SER A 90 5.78 24.07 -14.74
C SER A 90 4.29 24.28 -15.03
N LYS A 91 3.56 23.21 -15.34
CA LYS A 91 2.12 23.27 -15.62
C LYS A 91 1.36 23.67 -14.35
N PRO A 92 0.25 24.42 -14.49
CA PRO A 92 -0.58 24.79 -13.36
C PRO A 92 -1.17 23.55 -12.66
N PRO A 93 -1.47 23.61 -11.34
CA PRO A 93 -1.95 22.46 -10.58
C PRO A 93 -3.19 21.75 -11.15
N LYS A 94 -4.07 22.49 -11.84
CA LYS A 94 -5.24 21.92 -12.52
C LYS A 94 -4.87 21.03 -13.70
N GLU A 95 -3.87 21.44 -14.48
CA GLU A 95 -3.38 20.69 -15.63
C GLU A 95 -2.57 19.48 -15.18
N LEU A 96 -1.72 19.61 -14.16
CA LEU A 96 -1.02 18.48 -13.52
C LEU A 96 -1.99 17.37 -13.09
N LYS A 97 -3.10 17.74 -12.44
CA LYS A 97 -4.16 16.78 -12.07
C LYS A 97 -4.75 16.10 -13.29
N LYS A 98 -5.03 16.84 -14.36
CA LYS A 98 -5.56 16.27 -15.60
C LYS A 98 -4.59 15.24 -16.19
N LEU A 99 -3.31 15.59 -16.33
CA LEU A 99 -2.27 14.71 -16.85
C LEU A 99 -2.09 13.44 -16.00
N ALA A 100 -2.14 13.57 -14.67
CA ALA A 100 -2.07 12.42 -13.76
C ALA A 100 -3.22 11.44 -13.97
N ARG A 101 -4.45 11.97 -14.14
CA ARG A 101 -5.67 11.18 -14.37
C ARG A 101 -5.65 10.49 -15.72
N GLU A 102 -5.11 11.15 -16.75
CA GLU A 102 -4.95 10.61 -18.11
C GLU A 102 -3.78 9.62 -18.22
N GLY A 103 -2.92 9.56 -17.22
CA GLY A 103 -1.81 8.59 -17.18
C GLY A 103 -0.62 8.99 -18.03
N CYS A 104 -0.36 10.29 -18.20
CA CYS A 104 0.72 10.79 -19.05
C CYS A 104 2.12 10.29 -18.65
N TRP A 105 2.33 9.85 -17.42
CA TRP A 105 3.58 9.23 -16.95
C TRP A 105 3.38 7.81 -16.40
N ALA A 106 2.26 7.17 -16.73
CA ALA A 106 1.89 5.86 -16.23
C ALA A 106 2.92 4.77 -16.55
N THR A 107 3.58 4.89 -17.70
CA THR A 107 4.51 3.89 -18.25
C THR A 107 5.99 4.21 -18.00
N SER A 108 6.31 5.29 -17.28
CA SER A 108 7.71 5.71 -17.09
C SER A 108 8.08 5.80 -15.62
N HIS A 109 8.86 4.82 -15.17
CA HIS A 109 9.42 4.79 -13.82
C HIS A 109 10.37 5.98 -13.58
N VAL A 110 11.18 6.33 -14.58
CA VAL A 110 12.08 7.50 -14.53
C VAL A 110 11.30 8.81 -14.31
N VAL A 111 10.17 8.98 -15.00
CA VAL A 111 9.34 10.16 -14.81
C VAL A 111 8.73 10.18 -13.41
N ARG A 112 8.25 9.05 -12.88
CA ARG A 112 7.76 8.99 -11.49
C ARG A 112 8.84 9.34 -10.47
N ALA A 113 10.04 8.76 -10.60
CA ALA A 113 11.17 9.03 -9.72
C ALA A 113 11.55 10.51 -9.69
N ARG A 114 11.44 11.19 -10.84
CA ARG A 114 11.65 12.64 -10.90
C ARG A 114 10.46 13.44 -10.34
N LEU A 115 9.23 13.06 -10.69
CA LEU A 115 8.03 13.82 -10.34
C LEU A 115 7.66 13.72 -8.87
N TYR A 116 7.72 12.54 -8.25
CA TYR A 116 7.17 12.33 -6.90
C TYR A 116 7.78 13.24 -5.84
N PRO A 117 9.12 13.36 -5.70
CA PRO A 117 9.70 14.30 -4.74
C PRO A 117 9.25 15.74 -5.01
N GLN A 118 9.19 16.14 -6.28
CA GLN A 118 8.83 17.51 -6.70
C GLN A 118 7.35 17.83 -6.44
N LEU A 119 6.44 16.87 -6.66
CA LEU A 119 5.03 17.01 -6.33
C LEU A 119 4.82 17.10 -4.80
N ILE A 120 5.54 16.28 -4.04
CA ILE A 120 5.43 16.24 -2.57
C ILE A 120 6.03 17.50 -1.94
N GLN A 121 7.07 18.08 -2.52
CA GLN A 121 7.62 19.38 -2.13
C GLN A 121 6.58 20.52 -2.25
N GLN A 122 5.59 20.41 -3.13
CA GLN A 122 4.50 21.40 -3.26
C GLN A 122 3.39 21.24 -2.21
N VAL A 123 3.37 20.13 -1.45
CA VAL A 123 2.37 19.90 -0.40
C VAL A 123 2.64 20.87 0.75
N SER A 124 1.64 21.67 1.12
CA SER A 124 1.72 22.52 2.33
C SER A 124 1.80 21.64 3.57
N CYS A 125 2.85 21.84 4.38
CA CYS A 125 3.10 21.12 5.62
C CYS A 125 3.51 22.07 6.75
N ARG A 126 3.66 21.54 7.98
CA ARG A 126 4.15 22.29 9.14
C ARG A 126 5.58 22.81 8.88
N LEU A 127 5.91 23.99 9.42
CA LEU A 127 7.21 24.64 9.24
C LEU A 127 8.37 23.77 9.70
N VAL A 128 8.23 23.14 10.87
CA VAL A 128 9.22 22.23 11.44
C VAL A 128 8.81 20.80 11.11
N THR A 129 9.16 20.37 9.90
CA THR A 129 8.96 18.98 9.43
C THR A 129 10.32 18.32 9.24
N PRO A 130 10.58 17.14 9.83
CA PRO A 130 11.81 16.39 9.62
C PRO A 130 12.12 16.18 8.14
N ASP A 131 13.38 16.40 7.75
CA ASP A 131 13.87 16.30 6.37
C ASP A 131 14.88 15.14 6.20
N ALA A 132 15.51 15.06 5.02
CA ALA A 132 16.51 14.05 4.71
C ALA A 132 17.75 14.11 5.61
N LEU A 133 18.16 15.28 6.10
CA LEU A 133 19.30 15.41 7.01
C LEU A 133 18.95 14.85 8.40
N VAL A 134 17.76 15.20 8.90
CA VAL A 134 17.24 14.66 10.17
C VAL A 134 17.14 13.13 10.10
N TYR A 135 16.71 12.57 8.96
CA TYR A 135 16.71 11.13 8.75
C TYR A 135 18.11 10.53 8.92
N ARG A 136 19.10 11.07 8.21
CA ARG A 136 20.48 10.56 8.23
C ARG A 136 21.07 10.57 9.64
N ASP A 137 20.80 11.62 10.41
CA ASP A 137 21.25 11.73 11.81
C ASP A 137 20.59 10.67 12.71
N VAL A 138 19.26 10.50 12.59
CA VAL A 138 18.52 9.51 13.38
C VAL A 138 18.92 8.09 12.99
N ALA A 139 18.98 7.79 11.69
CA ALA A 139 19.36 6.49 11.16
C ALA A 139 20.80 6.11 11.57
N SER A 140 21.74 7.06 11.55
CA SER A 140 23.11 6.82 12.00
C SER A 140 23.18 6.47 13.49
N ARG A 141 22.37 7.15 14.33
CA ARG A 141 22.30 6.85 15.78
C ARG A 141 21.64 5.51 16.08
N LEU A 142 20.59 5.15 15.34
CA LEU A 142 19.84 3.91 15.54
C LEU A 142 20.54 2.68 14.97
N PHE A 143 21.06 2.78 13.74
CA PHE A 143 21.51 1.65 12.94
C PHE A 143 23.02 1.66 12.63
N GLY A 144 23.74 2.73 12.95
CA GLY A 144 25.16 2.89 12.59
C GLY A 144 26.15 2.12 13.47
N LYS A 145 25.69 1.46 14.54
CA LYS A 145 26.55 0.66 15.41
C LYS A 145 26.60 -0.79 14.90
N PRO A 146 27.80 -1.36 14.63
CA PRO A 146 27.94 -2.76 14.26
C PRO A 146 27.68 -3.64 15.49
N GLY A 147 26.43 -4.04 15.65
CA GLY A 147 25.96 -4.99 16.65
C GLY A 147 24.54 -5.36 16.26
N GLY A 148 24.17 -6.64 16.37
CA GLY A 148 22.85 -7.14 15.96
C GLY A 148 21.70 -6.60 16.82
N SER A 149 21.46 -5.29 16.77
CA SER A 149 20.32 -4.65 17.42
C SER A 149 19.06 -5.01 16.65
N SER A 150 18.25 -5.87 17.27
CA SER A 150 16.86 -6.06 16.83
C SER A 150 16.08 -4.79 17.16
N HIS A 151 15.63 -4.07 16.14
CA HIS A 151 14.77 -2.90 16.30
C HIS A 151 13.31 -3.33 16.10
N PRO A 152 12.48 -3.35 17.16
CA PRO A 152 11.07 -3.66 16.99
C PRO A 152 10.39 -2.61 16.11
N LEU A 153 9.36 -3.02 15.38
CA LEU A 153 8.52 -2.07 14.66
C LEU A 153 7.76 -1.19 15.66
N PRO A 154 7.48 0.08 15.32
CA PRO A 154 6.67 0.95 16.16
C PRO A 154 5.28 0.38 16.47
N GLU A 155 4.78 0.64 17.69
CA GLU A 155 3.47 0.15 18.16
C GLU A 155 2.31 0.60 17.27
N PHE A 156 2.38 1.79 16.66
CA PHE A 156 1.31 2.27 15.77
C PHE A 156 1.11 1.43 14.50
N LEU A 157 2.03 0.50 14.22
CA LEU A 157 1.98 -0.46 13.11
C LEU A 157 1.46 -1.84 13.52
N GLU A 158 1.11 -2.05 14.79
CA GLU A 158 0.59 -3.32 15.25
C GLU A 158 -0.67 -3.71 14.43
N GLY A 159 -0.67 -4.94 13.90
CA GLY A 159 -1.74 -5.45 13.03
C GLY A 159 -1.85 -4.80 11.64
N CYS A 160 -0.95 -3.88 11.28
CA CYS A 160 -0.97 -3.23 9.97
C CYS A 160 -0.34 -4.14 8.90
N LEU A 161 -0.93 -4.12 7.71
CA LEU A 161 -0.38 -4.79 6.55
C LEU A 161 0.91 -4.08 6.09
N MET A 162 1.91 -4.85 5.67
CA MET A 162 3.18 -4.34 5.16
C MET A 162 3.46 -4.90 3.76
N PRO A 163 2.70 -4.48 2.73
CA PRO A 163 2.96 -4.93 1.38
C PRO A 163 4.33 -4.47 0.91
N THR A 164 5.10 -5.40 0.36
CA THR A 164 6.43 -5.12 -0.20
C THR A 164 6.38 -4.82 -1.69
N TYR A 165 5.25 -5.09 -2.37
CA TYR A 165 5.11 -4.94 -3.81
C TYR A 165 6.33 -5.54 -4.54
N CYS A 166 7.07 -4.75 -5.32
CA CYS A 166 8.25 -5.16 -6.06
C CYS A 166 9.56 -4.76 -5.34
N LEU A 167 9.57 -4.59 -4.02
CA LEU A 167 10.79 -4.33 -3.27
C LEU A 167 11.67 -5.58 -3.18
N ASN A 168 12.98 -5.39 -3.33
CA ASN A 168 14.00 -6.41 -3.06
C ASN A 168 14.30 -6.47 -1.53
N PRO A 169 15.14 -7.41 -1.03
CA PRO A 169 15.46 -7.52 0.39
C PRO A 169 16.04 -6.24 1.02
N GLU A 170 16.83 -5.47 0.27
CA GLU A 170 17.38 -4.17 0.71
C GLU A 170 16.25 -3.14 0.85
N GLY A 171 15.33 -3.08 -0.12
CA GLY A 171 14.13 -2.25 -0.08
C GLY A 171 13.21 -2.57 1.10
N VAL A 172 13.03 -3.86 1.42
CA VAL A 172 12.27 -4.28 2.62
C VAL A 172 12.96 -3.82 3.91
N THR A 173 14.30 -3.83 3.94
CA THR A 173 15.08 -3.34 5.08
C THR A 173 14.95 -1.83 5.22
N ALA A 174 15.08 -1.09 4.12
CA ALA A 174 14.88 0.36 4.04
C ALA A 174 13.47 0.77 4.50
N LEU A 175 12.42 0.07 4.04
CA LEU A 175 11.03 0.27 4.49
C LEU A 175 10.92 0.21 6.02
N LYS A 176 11.47 -0.83 6.65
CA LYS A 176 11.45 -0.98 8.11
C LYS A 176 12.21 0.13 8.82
N LYS A 177 13.42 0.47 8.34
CA LYS A 177 14.24 1.56 8.91
C LYS A 177 13.52 2.91 8.85
N ILE A 178 12.89 3.23 7.71
CA ILE A 178 12.11 4.46 7.53
C ILE A 178 10.94 4.50 8.51
N LEU A 179 10.17 3.42 8.65
CA LEU A 179 9.05 3.33 9.58
C LEU A 179 9.49 3.50 11.04
N ILE A 180 10.61 2.89 11.43
CA ILE A 180 11.21 3.06 12.77
C ILE A 180 11.61 4.52 13.01
N CYS A 181 12.27 5.16 12.03
CA CYS A 181 12.61 6.59 12.13
C CYS A 181 11.36 7.47 12.23
N VAL A 182 10.29 7.15 11.49
CA VAL A 182 9.00 7.86 11.61
C VAL A 182 8.45 7.74 13.03
N GLY A 183 8.45 6.55 13.63
CA GLY A 183 8.01 6.38 15.03
C GLY A 183 8.82 7.18 16.05
N ASN A 184 10.11 7.42 15.78
CA ASN A 184 10.95 8.25 16.66
C ASN A 184 10.71 9.75 16.47
N LEU A 185 10.31 10.18 15.26
CA LEU A 185 10.22 11.60 14.89
C LEU A 185 8.79 12.15 14.89
N PHE A 186 7.77 11.27 14.88
CA PHE A 186 6.36 11.63 14.89
C PHE A 186 5.63 10.92 16.04
N PRO A 187 5.88 11.31 17.30
CA PRO A 187 5.32 10.64 18.48
C PRO A 187 3.79 10.75 18.58
N ASP A 188 3.17 11.69 17.86
CA ASP A 188 1.71 11.86 17.82
C ASP A 188 1.00 10.78 16.99
N ILE A 189 1.74 9.99 16.21
CA ILE A 189 1.18 8.88 15.43
C ILE A 189 0.91 7.71 16.37
N THR A 190 -0.37 7.41 16.55
CA THR A 190 -0.84 6.32 17.42
C THR A 190 -1.41 5.15 16.62
N TYR A 191 -1.77 5.36 15.36
CA TYR A 191 -2.25 4.32 14.45
C TYR A 191 -2.25 4.83 13.02
N SER A 192 -1.62 4.10 12.09
CA SER A 192 -1.59 4.50 10.67
C SER A 192 -1.43 3.31 9.71
N PRO A 193 -2.53 2.63 9.33
CA PRO A 193 -2.47 1.39 8.58
C PRO A 193 -2.05 1.57 7.12
N VAL A 194 -2.22 2.76 6.56
CA VAL A 194 -1.82 3.07 5.17
C VAL A 194 -0.34 3.40 5.04
N LEU A 195 0.32 3.77 6.15
CA LEU A 195 1.68 4.30 6.12
C LEU A 195 2.70 3.31 5.55
N PRO A 196 2.72 2.01 5.93
CA PRO A 196 3.64 1.04 5.34
C PRO A 196 3.53 0.96 3.82
N SER A 197 2.31 0.94 3.29
CA SER A 197 2.08 0.89 1.84
C SER A 197 2.60 2.14 1.13
N LEU A 198 2.40 3.33 1.69
CA LEU A 198 2.90 4.57 1.10
C LEU A 198 4.42 4.65 1.11
N VAL A 199 5.06 4.23 2.21
CA VAL A 199 6.53 4.16 2.29
C VAL A 199 7.03 3.19 1.23
N ALA A 200 6.45 1.98 1.16
CA ALA A 200 6.87 0.97 0.19
C ALA A 200 6.75 1.47 -1.25
N LEU A 201 5.60 2.05 -1.64
CA LEU A 201 5.41 2.56 -3.00
C LEU A 201 6.34 3.73 -3.33
N LEU A 202 6.55 4.68 -2.42
CA LEU A 202 7.47 5.81 -2.66
C LEU A 202 8.92 5.33 -2.77
N LEU A 203 9.30 4.29 -2.02
CA LEU A 203 10.65 3.73 -2.05
C LEU A 203 11.03 3.15 -3.43
N HIS A 204 10.05 2.67 -4.22
CA HIS A 204 10.30 2.22 -5.60
C HIS A 204 10.85 3.33 -6.50
N TYR A 205 10.58 4.59 -6.16
CA TYR A 205 10.89 5.77 -6.97
C TYR A 205 11.77 6.76 -6.22
N SER A 206 12.29 6.37 -5.06
CA SER A 206 13.19 7.21 -4.27
C SER A 206 14.64 6.93 -4.63
N GLU A 207 15.46 7.98 -4.59
CA GLU A 207 16.91 7.85 -4.77
C GLU A 207 17.54 7.09 -3.61
N ASP A 208 17.22 7.46 -2.38
CA ASP A 208 17.72 6.83 -1.16
C ASP A 208 16.63 6.80 -0.06
N GLU A 209 16.97 6.21 1.09
CA GLU A 209 16.08 6.14 2.26
C GLU A 209 15.68 7.55 2.77
N ALA A 210 16.59 8.52 2.67
CA ALA A 210 16.43 9.86 3.22
C ALA A 210 15.41 10.69 2.42
N GLN A 211 15.46 10.60 1.08
CA GLN A 211 14.48 11.23 0.19
C GLN A 211 13.08 10.61 0.37
N CYS A 212 13.00 9.29 0.53
CA CYS A 212 11.74 8.61 0.82
C CYS A 212 11.17 9.07 2.16
N PHE A 213 12.01 9.14 3.20
CA PHE A 213 11.62 9.61 4.52
C PHE A 213 11.13 11.07 4.50
N GLU A 214 11.85 11.96 3.81
CA GLU A 214 11.44 13.37 3.68
C GLU A 214 10.07 13.48 3.00
N SER A 215 9.87 12.73 1.91
CA SER A 215 8.60 12.68 1.20
C SER A 215 7.45 12.25 2.11
N ILE A 216 7.63 11.16 2.87
CA ILE A 216 6.65 10.67 3.84
C ILE A 216 6.40 11.68 4.96
N SER A 217 7.45 12.31 5.48
CA SER A 217 7.38 13.31 6.54
C SER A 217 6.52 14.50 6.13
N ARG A 218 6.64 14.97 4.88
CA ARG A 218 5.80 16.04 4.33
C ARG A 218 4.33 15.63 4.21
N LEU A 219 4.04 14.40 3.80
CA LEU A 219 2.67 13.89 3.72
C LEU A 219 2.02 13.78 5.11
N ILE A 220 2.76 13.26 6.10
CA ILE A 220 2.34 13.20 7.51
C ILE A 220 2.10 14.61 8.06
N ALA A 221 3.02 15.54 7.79
CA ALA A 221 2.96 16.91 8.31
C ALA A 221 2.05 17.85 7.50
N SER A 222 1.32 17.33 6.52
CA SER A 222 0.44 18.14 5.67
C SER A 222 -0.60 18.90 6.49
N ASN A 223 -0.80 20.17 6.16
CA ASN A 223 -1.70 21.09 6.89
C ASN A 223 -2.61 21.89 5.95
N ALA A 224 -2.69 21.49 4.68
CA ALA A 224 -3.56 22.11 3.71
C ALA A 224 -5.04 22.02 4.15
N PRO A 225 -5.82 23.11 4.09
CA PRO A 225 -7.20 23.11 4.57
C PRO A 225 -8.05 22.01 3.92
N HIS A 226 -8.72 21.22 4.77
CA HIS A 226 -9.61 20.13 4.36
C HIS A 226 -8.96 19.07 3.45
N THR A 227 -7.63 18.95 3.46
CA THR A 227 -6.90 17.95 2.71
C THR A 227 -6.03 17.16 3.67
N SER A 228 -6.34 15.87 3.80
CA SER A 228 -5.50 14.90 4.51
C SER A 228 -4.81 13.98 3.51
N TYR A 229 -3.64 13.48 3.86
CA TYR A 229 -2.96 12.39 3.16
C TYR A 229 -2.93 11.13 4.01
N ILE A 230 -2.53 11.25 5.28
CA ILE A 230 -2.26 10.12 6.17
C ILE A 230 -3.00 10.34 7.49
N ASP A 231 -3.90 9.42 7.82
CA ASP A 231 -4.53 9.37 9.15
C ASP A 231 -3.51 8.88 10.19
N GLN A 232 -3.45 9.56 11.34
CA GLN A 232 -2.39 9.41 12.35
C GLN A 232 -2.90 8.86 13.68
N SER A 233 -4.21 8.60 13.81
CA SER A 233 -4.80 8.00 15.01
C SER A 233 -5.90 7.03 14.67
N PHE A 234 -6.18 6.10 15.61
CA PHE A 234 -7.21 5.08 15.45
C PHE A 234 -8.56 5.71 15.17
N LEU A 235 -8.88 6.75 15.94
CA LEU A 235 -10.12 7.50 15.80
C LEU A 235 -10.24 8.20 14.44
N ALA A 236 -9.14 8.76 13.91
CA ALA A 236 -9.14 9.37 12.58
C ALA A 236 -9.39 8.31 11.48
N HIS A 237 -8.70 7.17 11.58
CA HIS A 237 -8.89 6.07 10.64
C HIS A 237 -10.32 5.51 10.71
N GLN A 238 -10.86 5.24 11.89
CA GLN A 238 -12.24 4.76 12.08
C GLN A 238 -13.27 5.74 11.50
N ALA A 239 -13.08 7.04 11.72
CA ALA A 239 -13.93 8.07 11.12
C ALA A 239 -13.85 8.05 9.58
N SER A 240 -12.66 7.80 9.00
CA SER A 240 -12.48 7.63 7.55
C SER A 240 -13.25 6.41 7.01
N CYS A 241 -13.25 5.29 7.74
CA CYS A 241 -13.98 4.07 7.37
C CYS A 241 -15.50 4.30 7.42
N MET A 242 -16.00 4.97 8.46
CA MET A 242 -17.42 5.37 8.52
C MET A 242 -17.78 6.31 7.37
N THR A 243 -16.93 7.30 7.08
CA THR A 243 -17.14 8.22 5.95
C THR A 243 -17.19 7.48 4.62
N PHE A 244 -16.34 6.47 4.42
CA PHE A 244 -16.41 5.64 3.22
C PHE A 244 -17.76 4.90 3.14
N GLY A 245 -18.23 4.31 4.24
CA GLY A 245 -19.55 3.66 4.30
C GLY A 245 -20.71 4.60 3.96
N ASP A 246 -20.70 5.84 4.48
CA ASP A 246 -21.70 6.87 4.17
C ASP A 246 -21.68 7.23 2.68
N LEU A 247 -20.48 7.39 2.11
CA LEU A 247 -20.29 7.67 0.70
C LEU A 247 -20.73 6.49 -0.18
N ALA A 248 -20.47 5.26 0.24
CA ALA A 248 -20.87 4.05 -0.47
C ALA A 248 -22.41 3.93 -0.53
N ASN A 249 -23.09 4.15 0.60
CA ASN A 249 -24.55 4.18 0.65
C ASN A 249 -25.13 5.24 -0.31
N LYS A 250 -24.54 6.44 -0.32
CA LYS A 250 -25.01 7.55 -1.17
C LYS A 250 -24.72 7.34 -2.67
N HIS A 251 -23.51 6.92 -3.02
CA HIS A 251 -23.02 6.95 -4.41
C HIS A 251 -23.09 5.59 -5.11
N CYS A 252 -23.25 4.51 -4.34
CA CYS A 252 -23.24 3.12 -4.81
C CYS A 252 -24.35 2.29 -4.11
N PRO A 253 -25.62 2.75 -4.04
CA PRO A 253 -26.65 2.12 -3.21
C PRO A 253 -26.91 0.64 -3.55
N ALA A 254 -26.77 0.24 -4.81
CA ALA A 254 -26.90 -1.15 -5.22
C ALA A 254 -25.79 -2.06 -4.67
N ALA A 255 -24.54 -1.57 -4.63
CA ALA A 255 -23.41 -2.27 -4.01
C ALA A 255 -23.56 -2.29 -2.48
N HIS A 256 -23.97 -1.16 -1.91
CA HIS A 256 -24.22 -1.05 -0.47
C HIS A 256 -25.29 -2.03 0.00
N LYS A 257 -26.41 -2.14 -0.73
CA LYS A 257 -27.48 -3.10 -0.42
C LYS A 257 -26.99 -4.54 -0.49
N LEU A 258 -26.19 -4.89 -1.50
CA LEU A 258 -25.59 -6.23 -1.64
C LEU A 258 -24.71 -6.58 -0.43
N ILE A 259 -23.84 -5.66 -0.01
CA ILE A 259 -22.97 -5.85 1.16
C ILE A 259 -23.81 -5.94 2.45
N ALA A 260 -24.83 -5.09 2.58
CA ALA A 260 -25.72 -5.06 3.73
C ALA A 260 -26.56 -6.34 3.88
N SER A 261 -26.90 -7.01 2.78
CA SER A 261 -27.58 -8.31 2.82
C SER A 261 -26.64 -9.48 3.13
N ALA A 262 -25.35 -9.34 2.83
CA ALA A 262 -24.37 -10.42 2.95
C ALA A 262 -23.52 -10.35 4.25
N SER A 263 -23.56 -9.25 5.00
CA SER A 263 -22.75 -9.07 6.21
C SER A 263 -23.57 -8.51 7.37
N GLU A 264 -23.46 -9.16 8.53
CA GLU A 264 -24.05 -8.68 9.79
C GLU A 264 -23.41 -7.36 10.26
N ASN A 265 -22.12 -7.17 9.98
CA ASN A 265 -21.37 -5.98 10.35
C ASN A 265 -20.75 -5.31 9.11
N ILE A 266 -21.54 -4.48 8.45
CA ILE A 266 -21.12 -3.72 7.26
C ILE A 266 -19.84 -2.90 7.52
N PHE A 267 -19.61 -2.44 8.75
CA PHE A 267 -18.41 -1.68 9.09
C PHE A 267 -17.13 -2.50 8.93
N GLU A 268 -17.14 -3.80 9.23
CA GLU A 268 -15.98 -4.66 9.04
C GLU A 268 -15.55 -4.72 7.57
N VAL A 269 -16.51 -4.76 6.64
CA VAL A 269 -16.23 -4.69 5.20
C VAL A 269 -15.65 -3.33 4.83
N TYR A 270 -16.33 -2.23 5.19
CA TYR A 270 -15.86 -0.88 4.80
C TYR A 270 -14.58 -0.43 5.51
N SER A 271 -14.20 -1.07 6.62
CA SER A 271 -12.94 -0.78 7.29
C SER A 271 -11.70 -1.15 6.46
N GLU A 272 -11.86 -2.01 5.44
CA GLU A 272 -10.77 -2.46 4.56
C GLU A 272 -10.57 -1.59 3.32
N TRP A 273 -11.30 -0.48 3.20
CA TRP A 273 -11.29 0.33 1.98
C TRP A 273 -9.91 0.83 1.54
N LEU A 274 -8.98 1.01 2.49
CA LEU A 274 -7.58 1.36 2.17
C LEU A 274 -6.76 0.14 1.74
N SER A 275 -7.01 -1.03 2.31
CA SER A 275 -6.38 -2.29 1.90
C SER A 275 -6.72 -2.60 0.45
N TRP A 276 -7.97 -2.36 0.03
CA TRP A 276 -8.36 -2.53 -1.37
C TRP A 276 -7.47 -1.70 -2.30
N LEU A 277 -7.09 -0.49 -1.91
CA LEU A 277 -6.35 0.43 -2.77
C LEU A 277 -4.83 0.22 -2.77
N PHE A 278 -4.28 -0.28 -1.65
CA PHE A 278 -2.85 -0.27 -1.36
C PHE A 278 -2.30 -1.61 -0.87
N HIS A 279 -3.09 -2.68 -0.94
CA HIS A 279 -2.65 -4.03 -0.63
C HIS A 279 -3.19 -5.00 -1.66
N ASP A 280 -4.50 -4.95 -1.91
CA ASP A 280 -5.16 -5.93 -2.77
C ASP A 280 -5.06 -5.58 -4.25
N LEU A 281 -5.04 -4.30 -4.63
CA LEU A 281 -4.85 -3.90 -6.03
C LEU A 281 -3.47 -4.37 -6.56
N PRO A 282 -3.41 -4.89 -7.80
CA PRO A 282 -2.14 -5.13 -8.49
C PRO A 282 -1.25 -3.88 -8.51
N PHE A 283 0.08 -4.06 -8.55
CA PHE A 283 1.03 -2.95 -8.43
C PHE A 283 0.83 -1.83 -9.46
N ASP A 284 0.58 -2.20 -10.72
CA ASP A 284 0.28 -1.32 -11.84
C ASP A 284 -1.02 -0.51 -11.64
N TYR A 285 -1.96 -1.00 -10.82
CA TYR A 285 -3.12 -0.24 -10.37
C TYR A 285 -2.78 0.64 -9.18
N ALA A 286 -2.16 0.09 -8.14
CA ALA A 286 -1.79 0.81 -6.91
C ALA A 286 -0.90 2.03 -7.21
N ILE A 287 0.04 1.90 -8.15
CA ILE A 287 0.90 3.03 -8.53
C ILE A 287 0.15 4.13 -9.28
N ARG A 288 -0.88 3.78 -10.04
CA ARG A 288 -1.77 4.74 -10.69
C ARG A 288 -2.69 5.43 -9.68
N VAL A 289 -3.07 4.74 -8.60
CA VAL A 289 -3.72 5.37 -7.43
C VAL A 289 -2.76 6.38 -6.79
N LEU A 290 -1.48 6.02 -6.61
CA LEU A 290 -0.47 6.91 -6.03
C LEU A 290 -0.28 8.18 -6.89
N ASP A 291 -0.18 8.03 -8.21
CA ASP A 291 -0.01 9.15 -9.16
C ASP A 291 -1.03 10.28 -8.94
N VAL A 292 -2.31 9.92 -8.73
CA VAL A 292 -3.38 10.89 -8.48
C VAL A 292 -3.50 11.28 -7.01
N PHE A 293 -3.16 10.39 -6.09
CA PHE A 293 -3.16 10.65 -4.65
C PHE A 293 -2.18 11.76 -4.28
N LEU A 294 -0.96 11.76 -4.81
CA LEU A 294 0.05 12.78 -4.49
C LEU A 294 -0.37 14.22 -4.88
N LEU A 295 -1.31 14.36 -5.82
CA LEU A 295 -1.82 15.67 -6.27
C LEU A 295 -3.13 16.08 -5.59
N GLU A 296 -3.91 15.11 -5.11
CA GLU A 296 -5.29 15.33 -4.69
C GLU A 296 -5.59 14.91 -3.23
N GLY A 297 -4.70 14.17 -2.58
CA GLY A 297 -4.89 13.66 -1.22
C GLY A 297 -6.04 12.65 -1.10
N GLN A 298 -6.43 12.36 0.14
CA GLN A 298 -7.35 11.26 0.51
C GLN A 298 -8.70 11.28 -0.23
N LYS A 299 -9.17 12.45 -0.67
CA LYS A 299 -10.42 12.57 -1.44
C LYS A 299 -10.44 11.68 -2.69
N VAL A 300 -9.31 11.50 -3.37
CA VAL A 300 -9.25 10.67 -4.57
C VAL A 300 -9.37 9.18 -4.25
N LEU A 301 -8.88 8.75 -3.08
CA LEU A 301 -8.96 7.37 -2.62
C LEU A 301 -10.43 6.95 -2.46
N TYR A 302 -11.27 7.80 -1.86
CA TYR A 302 -12.71 7.55 -1.79
C TYR A 302 -13.35 7.38 -3.18
N ARG A 303 -12.94 8.19 -4.18
CA ARG A 303 -13.48 8.06 -5.55
C ARG A 303 -13.14 6.71 -6.15
N ILE A 304 -11.90 6.26 -5.98
CA ILE A 304 -11.42 5.01 -6.56
C ILE A 304 -12.05 3.81 -5.84
N ALA A 305 -12.13 3.83 -4.51
CA ALA A 305 -12.81 2.79 -3.74
C ALA A 305 -14.32 2.69 -4.09
N LEU A 306 -15.00 3.82 -4.32
CA LEU A 306 -16.38 3.81 -4.82
C LEU A 306 -16.49 3.23 -6.24
N ALA A 307 -15.51 3.49 -7.11
CA ALA A 307 -15.47 2.92 -8.44
C ALA A 307 -15.23 1.41 -8.40
N LEU A 308 -14.38 0.91 -7.49
CA LEU A 308 -14.20 -0.51 -7.22
C LEU A 308 -15.51 -1.15 -6.78
N LEU A 309 -16.22 -0.57 -5.80
CA LEU A 309 -17.53 -1.10 -5.36
C LEU A 309 -18.57 -1.14 -6.49
N LYS A 310 -18.58 -0.14 -7.37
CA LYS A 310 -19.45 -0.16 -8.56
C LYS A 310 -19.07 -1.28 -9.52
N GLN A 311 -17.78 -1.49 -9.74
CA GLN A 311 -17.32 -2.57 -10.62
C GLN A 311 -17.60 -3.95 -10.00
N PHE A 312 -17.37 -4.13 -8.71
CA PHE A 312 -17.70 -5.35 -7.98
C PHE A 312 -19.19 -5.68 -8.09
N ARG A 313 -20.07 -4.67 -7.91
CA ARG A 313 -21.50 -4.91 -8.08
C ARG A 313 -21.87 -5.37 -9.49
N LEU A 314 -21.13 -4.94 -10.52
CA LEU A 314 -21.34 -5.36 -11.91
C LEU A 314 -20.82 -6.77 -12.19
N SER A 315 -19.79 -7.24 -11.48
CA SER A 315 -19.28 -8.61 -11.63
C SER A 315 -20.17 -9.65 -10.94
N VAL A 316 -20.90 -9.27 -9.89
CA VAL A 316 -21.81 -10.16 -9.16
C VAL A 316 -23.17 -10.27 -9.85
N THR A 317 -23.51 -11.47 -10.35
CA THR A 317 -24.75 -11.74 -11.10
C THR A 317 -25.94 -12.21 -10.26
N SER A 318 -25.73 -12.75 -9.04
CA SER A 318 -26.80 -13.30 -8.18
C SER A 318 -26.85 -12.68 -6.78
N GLU A 319 -27.96 -12.89 -6.07
CA GLU A 319 -28.04 -12.57 -4.63
C GLU A 319 -27.15 -13.53 -3.85
N LEU A 320 -26.23 -12.98 -3.07
CA LEU A 320 -25.16 -13.71 -2.37
C LEU A 320 -25.70 -14.21 -1.01
N GLU A 321 -26.34 -15.38 -0.98
CA GLU A 321 -26.67 -16.05 0.30
C GLU A 321 -25.50 -16.94 0.74
N GLY A 322 -25.02 -16.74 1.99
CA GLY A 322 -24.00 -17.59 2.61
C GLY A 322 -22.54 -17.31 2.19
N ILE A 323 -22.27 -16.14 1.63
CA ILE A 323 -20.98 -15.79 1.04
C ILE A 323 -20.18 -14.88 1.97
N ASP A 324 -18.88 -15.15 2.09
CA ASP A 324 -17.93 -14.24 2.71
C ASP A 324 -17.67 -13.06 1.76
N ILE A 325 -18.54 -12.05 1.84
CA ILE A 325 -18.49 -10.85 1.00
C ILE A 325 -17.15 -10.14 1.06
N LYS A 326 -16.44 -10.29 2.18
CA LYS A 326 -15.14 -9.68 2.42
C LYS A 326 -14.07 -10.37 1.59
N ALA A 327 -14.01 -11.70 1.68
CA ALA A 327 -13.11 -12.52 0.87
C ALA A 327 -13.39 -12.36 -0.64
N ASP A 328 -14.65 -12.33 -1.04
CA ASP A 328 -15.05 -12.15 -2.44
C ASP A 328 -14.64 -10.78 -2.99
N LEU A 329 -14.87 -9.72 -2.21
CA LEU A 329 -14.46 -8.37 -2.60
C LEU A 329 -12.94 -8.27 -2.68
N GLN A 330 -12.22 -8.86 -1.74
CA GLN A 330 -10.75 -8.93 -1.78
C GLN A 330 -10.26 -9.66 -3.04
N ALA A 331 -10.78 -10.86 -3.33
CA ALA A 331 -10.42 -11.64 -4.51
C ALA A 331 -10.75 -10.89 -5.81
N PHE A 332 -11.89 -10.20 -5.86
CA PHE A 332 -12.25 -9.35 -6.98
C PHE A 332 -11.26 -8.18 -7.19
N VAL A 333 -10.82 -7.53 -6.11
CA VAL A 333 -9.86 -6.42 -6.21
C VAL A 333 -8.48 -6.93 -6.65
N GLN A 334 -8.05 -8.09 -6.17
CA GLN A 334 -6.80 -8.74 -6.60
C GLN A 334 -6.83 -9.11 -8.10
N ASN A 335 -7.99 -9.49 -8.63
CA ASN A 335 -8.19 -9.86 -10.04
C ASN A 335 -8.85 -8.75 -10.87
N ILE A 336 -8.73 -7.48 -10.45
CA ILE A 336 -9.42 -6.35 -11.09
C ILE A 336 -9.13 -6.21 -12.59
N ALA A 337 -7.95 -6.66 -13.03
CA ALA A 337 -7.51 -6.59 -14.43
C ALA A 337 -8.40 -7.41 -15.38
N GLU A 338 -9.04 -8.47 -14.88
CA GLU A 338 -10.02 -9.26 -15.65
C GLU A 338 -11.34 -8.51 -15.88
N HIS A 339 -11.59 -7.48 -15.07
CA HIS A 339 -12.87 -6.78 -15.04
C HIS A 339 -12.82 -5.37 -15.62
N VAL A 340 -11.72 -4.63 -15.39
CA VAL A 340 -11.58 -3.23 -15.84
C VAL A 340 -10.11 -2.83 -15.90
N THR A 341 -9.70 -2.18 -16.99
CA THR A 341 -8.34 -1.60 -17.10
C THR A 341 -8.15 -0.44 -16.12
N VAL A 342 -6.91 -0.19 -15.69
CA VAL A 342 -6.60 0.91 -14.75
C VAL A 342 -7.07 2.28 -15.25
N ASN A 343 -6.93 2.57 -16.55
CA ASN A 343 -7.41 3.81 -17.14
C ASN A 343 -8.93 3.92 -17.07
N LYS A 344 -9.65 2.84 -17.34
CA LYS A 344 -11.12 2.84 -17.28
C LYS A 344 -11.63 2.90 -15.84
N LEU A 345 -10.92 2.31 -14.89
CA LEU A 345 -11.21 2.44 -13.45
C LEU A 345 -11.09 3.90 -13.00
N LEU A 346 -9.98 4.57 -13.34
CA LEU A 346 -9.79 5.99 -13.01
C LEU A 346 -10.82 6.88 -13.71
N GLU A 347 -11.11 6.66 -15.00
CA GLU A 347 -12.16 7.40 -15.73
C GLU A 347 -13.51 7.32 -14.98
N ARG A 348 -13.91 6.12 -14.56
CA ARG A 348 -15.14 5.90 -13.77
C ARG A 348 -15.06 6.60 -12.40
N ALA A 349 -13.93 6.51 -11.71
CA ALA A 349 -13.72 7.18 -10.41
C ALA A 349 -13.85 8.71 -10.53
N PHE A 350 -13.27 9.31 -11.57
CA PHE A 350 -13.36 10.76 -11.77
C PHE A 350 -14.71 11.23 -12.30
N GLY A 351 -15.47 10.35 -12.95
CA GLY A 351 -16.88 10.57 -13.31
C GLY A 351 -17.83 10.68 -12.11
N ILE A 352 -17.43 10.21 -10.92
CA ILE A 352 -18.23 10.35 -9.70
C ILE A 352 -18.25 11.82 -9.26
N ARG A 353 -19.46 12.41 -9.23
CA ARG A 353 -19.73 13.72 -8.63
C ARG A 353 -19.72 13.63 -7.11
N LEU A 354 -18.53 13.41 -6.56
CA LEU A 354 -18.28 13.30 -5.11
C LEU A 354 -18.36 14.67 -4.43
N PHE A 355 -18.73 14.67 -3.15
CA PHE A 355 -18.64 15.81 -2.24
C PHE A 355 -17.32 16.59 -2.34
N SER A 356 -17.39 17.90 -2.10
CA SER A 356 -16.25 18.80 -1.96
C SER A 356 -15.32 18.37 -0.81
N ARG A 357 -14.09 18.90 -0.79
CA ARG A 357 -13.13 18.63 0.29
C ARG A 357 -13.69 19.03 1.65
N LYS A 358 -14.35 20.20 1.71
CA LYS A 358 -14.97 20.71 2.92
C LYS A 358 -16.13 19.82 3.39
N GLU A 359 -16.97 19.36 2.49
CA GLU A 359 -18.08 18.45 2.85
C GLU A 359 -17.58 17.09 3.34
N ILE A 360 -16.56 16.50 2.70
CA ILE A 360 -15.94 15.25 3.18
C ILE A 360 -15.31 15.46 4.56
N TRP A 361 -14.58 16.56 4.74
CA TRP A 361 -13.98 16.90 6.04
C TRP A 361 -15.04 17.08 7.13
N LEU A 362 -16.15 17.78 6.84
CA LEU A 362 -17.27 17.93 7.77
C LEU A 362 -17.91 16.58 8.12
N LEU A 363 -18.05 15.68 7.14
CA LEU A 363 -18.56 14.33 7.36
C LEU A 363 -17.62 13.50 8.24
N GLN A 364 -16.30 13.55 7.99
CA GLN A 364 -15.30 12.90 8.83
C GLN A 364 -15.32 13.45 10.27
N MET A 365 -15.47 14.77 10.45
CA MET A 365 -15.60 15.38 11.77
C MET A 365 -16.86 14.93 12.50
N ALA A 366 -18.00 14.82 11.80
CA ALA A 366 -19.23 14.30 12.37
C ALA A 366 -19.08 12.84 12.81
N ASN A 367 -18.46 11.99 11.98
CA ASN A 367 -18.21 10.58 12.30
C ASN A 367 -17.23 10.43 13.47
N ARG A 368 -16.17 11.25 13.52
CA ARG A 368 -15.24 11.31 14.65
C ARG A 368 -15.96 11.68 15.95
N LYS A 369 -16.84 12.68 15.91
CA LYS A 369 -17.63 13.08 17.08
C LYS A 369 -18.55 11.94 17.55
N ALA A 370 -19.24 11.27 16.62
CA ALA A 370 -20.11 10.14 16.93
C ALA A 370 -19.36 8.96 17.58
N LEU A 371 -18.13 8.67 17.13
CA LEU A 371 -17.27 7.65 17.74
C LEU A 371 -16.86 8.01 19.17
N MET A 372 -16.48 9.27 19.41
CA MET A 372 -16.17 9.77 20.76
C MET A 372 -17.38 9.65 21.70
N GLU A 373 -18.57 10.04 21.24
CA GLU A 373 -19.82 9.94 22.01
C GLU A 373 -20.18 8.49 22.37
N ARG A 374 -19.72 7.51 21.57
CA ARG A 374 -19.87 6.07 21.82
C ARG A 374 -18.74 5.46 22.66
N GLY A 375 -17.78 6.27 23.12
CA GLY A 375 -16.63 5.79 23.90
C GLY A 375 -15.61 4.97 23.10
N ILE A 376 -15.58 5.15 21.77
CA ILE A 376 -14.59 4.55 20.88
C ILE A 376 -13.49 5.59 20.65
N THR A 377 -12.39 5.50 21.40
CA THR A 377 -11.28 6.47 21.35
C THR A 377 -9.92 5.84 21.10
N VAL A 378 -9.74 4.54 21.38
CA VAL A 378 -8.47 3.81 21.26
C VAL A 378 -8.71 2.41 20.69
N VAL A 379 -7.65 1.79 20.14
CA VAL A 379 -7.65 0.36 19.81
C VAL A 379 -7.90 -0.41 21.10
N ARG A 380 -9.03 -1.14 21.18
CA ARG A 380 -9.24 -2.08 22.27
C ARG A 380 -8.44 -3.33 21.92
N SER A 381 -7.28 -3.51 22.55
CA SER A 381 -6.60 -4.81 22.51
C SER A 381 -7.56 -5.84 23.09
N ARG A 382 -7.89 -6.86 22.30
CA ARG A 382 -8.76 -7.96 22.71
C ARG A 382 -7.95 -9.03 23.41
#